data_AF-A0A2V8QTA2-F1
#
_entry.id   AF-A0A2V8QTA2-F1
#
_cell.length_a   1.000
_cell.length_b   1.000
_cell.length_c   1.000
_cell.angle_alpha   90.00
_cell.angle_beta   90.00
_cell.angle_gamma   90.00
#
_symmetry.space_group_name_H-M   'P 1'
#
loop_
_entity.id
_entity.type
_entity.pdbx_description
1 polymer ?
#
loop_
_entity_poly.entity_id
_entity_poly.type
_entity_poly.pdbx_seq_one_letter_code
_entity_poly.pdbx_strand_id
1 'polypeptide(L)'
;MRGKKLVSVGVSVPGPTCAERRRLLYAPHLGWRDVAVADALRFRPRVGAGARAAAGARGVPVIIENDARAAALYEARTRSVEEDDDWGDFILVRAGTGIGVGVVRGGEVYRGAKATEGWAGEFGHMT
;
A
#
# COMPACT_ATOMS: atom_id res chain seq x y z
N MET A 1 18.95 -25.10 6.77
CA MET A 1 18.43 -23.71 6.84
C MET A 1 17.00 -23.74 7.35
N ARG A 2 16.66 -23.07 8.47
CA ARG A 2 15.25 -22.89 8.85
C ARG A 2 14.60 -21.92 7.85
N GLY A 3 13.42 -22.25 7.34
CA GLY A 3 12.68 -21.36 6.44
C GLY A 3 12.30 -20.05 7.13
N LYS A 4 12.39 -18.93 6.41
CA LYS A 4 11.89 -17.63 6.91
C LYS A 4 10.35 -17.68 6.98
N LYS A 5 9.79 -17.13 8.06
CA LYS A 5 8.33 -17.03 8.25
C LYS A 5 7.80 -15.81 7.49
N LEU A 6 6.80 -16.00 6.62
CA LEU A 6 6.09 -14.90 5.98
C LEU A 6 5.20 -14.19 7.02
N VAL A 7 5.42 -12.90 7.24
CA VAL A 7 4.73 -12.11 8.27
C VAL A 7 3.65 -11.18 7.72
N SER A 8 3.77 -10.72 6.47
CA SER A 8 2.80 -9.86 5.79
C SER A 8 3.03 -9.86 4.27
N VAL A 9 2.05 -9.36 3.52
CA VAL A 9 2.16 -9.07 2.09
C VAL A 9 1.70 -7.63 1.83
N GLY A 10 2.54 -6.84 1.18
CA GLY A 10 2.18 -5.52 0.63
C GLY A 10 1.92 -5.63 -0.86
N VAL A 11 0.86 -4.98 -1.34
CA VAL A 11 0.47 -5.00 -2.75
C VAL A 11 0.32 -3.57 -3.27
N SER A 12 1.09 -3.22 -4.29
CA SER A 12 0.91 -1.98 -5.03
C SER A 12 -0.24 -2.14 -6.03
N VAL A 13 -1.16 -1.18 -6.08
CA VAL A 13 -2.34 -1.20 -6.96
C VAL A 13 -2.49 0.11 -7.75
N PRO A 14 -3.03 0.07 -8.98
CA PRO A 14 -3.10 1.24 -9.85
C PRO A 14 -4.35 2.07 -9.57
N GLY A 15 -4.34 2.83 -8.48
CA GLY A 15 -5.42 3.77 -8.16
C GLY A 15 -5.61 4.03 -6.66
N PRO A 16 -6.61 4.84 -6.31
CA PRO A 16 -6.91 5.21 -4.93
C PRO A 16 -7.30 4.00 -4.09
N THR A 17 -6.84 3.99 -2.83
CA THR A 17 -7.04 2.90 -1.85
C THR A 17 -7.75 3.44 -0.62
N CYS A 18 -8.70 2.69 -0.05
CA CYS A 18 -9.41 3.11 1.17
C CYS A 18 -8.45 3.33 2.36
N ALA A 19 -8.89 4.05 3.39
CA ALA A 19 -8.07 4.35 4.57
C ALA A 19 -7.57 3.10 5.30
N GLU A 20 -8.36 2.03 5.35
CA GLU A 20 -7.96 0.77 5.96
C GLU A 20 -6.95 0.00 5.10
N ARG A 21 -6.67 0.48 3.88
CA ARG A 21 -5.71 -0.11 2.94
C ARG A 21 -6.06 -1.56 2.58
N ARG A 22 -7.36 -1.80 2.35
CA ARG A 22 -7.92 -3.12 2.01
C ARG A 22 -8.62 -3.16 0.66
N ARG A 23 -9.14 -2.02 0.20
CA ARG A 23 -9.96 -1.88 -1.01
C ARG A 23 -9.34 -0.90 -1.99
N LEU A 24 -9.31 -1.27 -3.26
CA LEU A 24 -9.07 -0.37 -4.37
C LEU A 24 -10.40 0.30 -4.72
N LEU A 25 -10.45 1.62 -4.67
CA LEU A 25 -11.68 2.38 -4.86
C LEU A 25 -12.03 2.47 -6.35
N TYR A 26 -11.03 2.68 -7.21
CA TYR A 26 -11.24 2.86 -8.64
C TYR A 26 -9.96 2.54 -9.44
N ALA A 27 -10.09 1.81 -10.55
CA ALA A 27 -9.04 1.64 -11.55
C ALA A 27 -9.68 1.48 -12.95
N PRO A 28 -9.76 2.56 -13.74
CA PRO A 28 -10.51 2.57 -15.00
C PRO A 28 -9.94 1.60 -16.03
N HIS A 29 -8.61 1.51 -16.14
CA HIS A 29 -7.94 0.61 -17.11
C HIS A 29 -8.18 -0.88 -16.81
N LEU A 30 -8.61 -1.22 -15.59
CA LEU A 30 -9.00 -2.58 -15.20
C LEU A 30 -10.52 -2.79 -15.21
N GLY A 31 -11.31 -1.72 -15.38
CA GLY A 31 -12.76 -1.74 -15.16
C GLY A 31 -13.14 -2.02 -13.70
N TRP A 32 -12.26 -1.72 -12.74
CA TRP A 32 -12.47 -2.06 -11.33
C TRP A 32 -13.02 -0.88 -10.54
N ARG A 33 -13.96 -1.17 -9.65
CA ARG A 33 -14.56 -0.21 -8.71
C ARG A 33 -14.88 -0.91 -7.39
N ASP A 34 -14.46 -0.30 -6.29
CA ASP A 34 -14.61 -0.80 -4.91
C ASP A 34 -14.29 -2.30 -4.75
N VAL A 35 -13.07 -2.69 -5.12
CA VAL A 35 -12.61 -4.09 -5.09
C VAL A 35 -11.84 -4.34 -3.81
N ALA A 36 -12.28 -5.33 -3.02
CA ALA A 36 -11.60 -5.78 -1.80
C ALA A 36 -10.35 -6.64 -2.09
N VAL A 37 -9.32 -6.03 -2.70
CA VAL A 37 -8.09 -6.69 -3.15
C VAL A 37 -7.40 -7.47 -2.02
N ALA A 38 -7.32 -6.91 -0.81
CA ALA A 38 -6.69 -7.59 0.32
C ALA A 38 -7.43 -8.88 0.73
N ASP A 39 -8.75 -8.92 0.53
CA ASP A 39 -9.57 -10.10 0.81
C ASP A 39 -9.52 -11.12 -0.32
N ALA A 40 -9.36 -10.68 -1.57
CA ALA A 40 -9.23 -11.55 -2.73
C ALA A 40 -7.91 -12.36 -2.71
N LEU A 41 -6.82 -11.76 -2.21
CA LEU A 41 -5.49 -12.37 -2.23
C LEU A 41 -5.19 -13.31 -1.05
N ARG A 42 -6.11 -13.48 -0.08
CA ARG A 42 -5.92 -14.21 1.19
C ARG A 42 -4.93 -15.39 1.10
N PHE A 43 -3.72 -15.18 1.62
CA PHE A 43 -2.70 -16.21 1.69
C PHE A 43 -2.94 -17.12 2.90
N ARG A 44 -3.23 -18.40 2.63
CA ARG A 44 -3.38 -19.42 3.66
C ARG A 44 -2.13 -20.27 3.74
N PRO A 45 -1.45 -20.34 4.90
CA PRO A 45 -0.34 -21.26 5.08
C PRO A 45 -0.79 -22.71 4.82
N ARG A 46 0.05 -23.50 4.14
CA ARG A 46 -0.13 -24.95 3.96
C ARG A 46 0.13 -25.68 5.28
N VAL A 47 -0.75 -25.48 6.27
CA VAL A 47 -0.79 -26.27 7.52
C VAL A 47 -2.11 -27.02 7.59
N GLY A 48 -2.07 -28.26 8.09
CA GLY A 48 -3.24 -29.14 8.23
C GLY A 48 -4.35 -28.50 9.08
N ALA A 49 -5.60 -28.87 8.80
CA ALA A 49 -6.79 -28.26 9.39
C ALA A 49 -6.78 -28.22 10.94
N GLY A 50 -6.21 -29.24 11.59
CA GLY A 50 -6.11 -29.32 13.06
C GLY A 50 -5.18 -28.28 13.69
N ALA A 51 -4.06 -27.91 13.03
CA ALA A 51 -3.13 -26.90 13.54
C ALA A 51 -3.68 -25.47 13.38
N ARG A 52 -4.67 -25.26 12.49
CA ARG A 52 -5.30 -23.96 12.24
C ARG A 52 -6.24 -23.53 13.36
N ALA A 53 -7.01 -24.48 13.90
CA ALA A 53 -7.95 -24.21 15.01
C ALA A 53 -7.19 -23.87 16.30
N ALA A 54 -6.07 -24.56 16.57
CA ALA A 54 -5.25 -24.33 17.76
C ALA A 54 -4.44 -23.01 17.74
N ALA A 55 -4.17 -22.46 16.55
CA ALA A 55 -3.31 -21.27 16.39
C ALA A 55 -4.08 -19.95 16.17
N GLY A 56 -5.42 -19.93 16.29
CA GLY A 56 -6.21 -18.73 16.05
C GLY A 56 -6.04 -18.17 14.62
N ALA A 57 -6.08 -19.06 13.62
CA ALA A 57 -5.62 -18.87 12.23
C ALA A 57 -6.13 -17.62 11.47
N ARG A 58 -5.67 -16.43 11.85
CA ARG A 58 -5.63 -15.28 10.95
C ARG A 58 -4.53 -15.59 9.93
N GLY A 59 -4.91 -15.62 8.64
CA GLY A 59 -3.95 -15.81 7.54
C GLY A 59 -2.89 -14.71 7.51
N VAL A 60 -1.97 -14.77 6.55
CA VAL A 60 -0.95 -13.71 6.40
C VAL A 60 -1.65 -12.39 6.08
N PRO A 61 -1.41 -11.30 6.83
CA PRO A 61 -2.06 -10.02 6.58
C PRO A 61 -1.63 -9.46 5.23
N VAL A 62 -2.62 -8.97 4.48
CA VAL A 62 -2.43 -8.31 3.18
C VAL A 62 -2.85 -6.85 3.33
N ILE A 63 -1.97 -5.95 2.88
CA ILE A 63 -2.20 -4.50 2.85
C ILE A 63 -1.99 -4.04 1.40
N ILE A 64 -2.81 -3.12 0.93
CA ILE A 64 -2.64 -2.51 -0.39
C ILE A 64 -2.24 -1.04 -0.30
N GLU A 65 -1.58 -0.54 -1.34
CA GLU A 65 -1.23 0.88 -1.45
C GLU A 65 -1.28 1.32 -2.91
N ASN A 66 -1.64 2.58 -3.14
CA ASN A 66 -1.49 3.21 -4.45
C ASN A 66 -0.03 3.14 -4.90
N ASP A 67 0.23 2.96 -6.19
CA ASP A 67 1.58 2.75 -6.72
C ASP A 67 2.56 3.92 -6.47
N ALA A 68 2.15 5.17 -6.68
CA ALA A 68 2.96 6.34 -6.39
C ALA A 68 3.20 6.51 -4.87
N ARG A 69 2.18 6.27 -4.05
CA ARG A 69 2.33 6.28 -2.58
C ARG A 69 3.23 5.15 -2.07
N ALA A 70 3.20 3.97 -2.71
CA ALA A 70 4.07 2.85 -2.37
C ALA A 70 5.54 3.17 -2.71
N ALA A 71 5.80 3.83 -3.85
CA ALA A 71 7.12 4.31 -4.20
C ALA A 71 7.61 5.37 -3.20
N ALA A 72 6.76 6.32 -2.82
CA ALA A 72 7.11 7.32 -1.80
C ALA A 72 7.42 6.71 -0.43
N LEU A 73 6.69 5.64 -0.04
CA LEU A 73 6.98 4.90 1.18
C LEU A 73 8.34 4.20 1.13
N TYR A 74 8.75 3.69 -0.03
CA TYR A 74 10.06 3.08 -0.21
C TYR A 74 11.16 4.14 -0.02
N GLU A 75 11.08 5.26 -0.74
CA GLU A 75 12.06 6.35 -0.66
C GLU A 75 12.17 6.93 0.75
N ALA A 76 11.04 7.14 1.44
CA ALA A 76 11.05 7.65 2.81
C ALA A 76 11.80 6.72 3.77
N ARG A 77 11.65 5.41 3.58
CA ARG A 77 12.31 4.41 4.42
C ARG A 77 13.79 4.26 4.09
N THR A 78 14.18 4.26 2.82
CA THR A 78 15.59 4.14 2.44
C THR A 78 16.38 5.37 2.87
N ARG A 79 15.84 6.58 2.65
CA ARG A 79 16.49 7.82 3.09
C ARG A 79 16.66 7.89 4.60
N SER A 80 15.67 7.45 5.37
CA SER A 80 15.78 7.38 6.85
C SER A 80 16.87 6.43 7.38
N VAL A 81 17.40 5.53 6.54
CA VAL A 81 18.41 4.53 6.92
C VAL A 81 19.80 4.93 6.41
N GLU A 82 19.89 5.60 5.27
CA GLU A 82 21.16 5.89 4.60
C GLU A 82 21.70 7.30 4.83
N GLU A 83 20.82 8.27 5.05
CA GLU A 83 21.21 9.67 5.21
C GLU A 83 20.79 10.11 6.62
N ASP A 84 21.75 10.39 7.50
CA ASP A 84 21.55 11.06 8.81
C ASP A 84 20.99 12.51 8.64
N ASP A 85 20.35 12.80 7.49
CA ASP A 85 19.80 14.09 7.09
C ASP A 85 18.27 14.07 7.13
N ASP A 86 17.73 15.16 7.67
CA ASP A 86 16.31 15.41 8.00
C ASP A 86 15.44 15.69 6.74
N TRP A 87 15.52 14.83 5.73
CA TRP A 87 14.64 14.89 4.54
C TRP A 87 13.23 14.36 4.87
N GLY A 88 12.58 14.97 5.86
CA GLY A 88 11.26 14.59 6.33
C GLY A 88 10.15 14.92 5.31
N ASP A 89 10.32 15.95 4.50
CA ASP A 89 9.28 16.46 3.62
C ASP A 89 9.71 16.39 2.15
N PHE A 90 8.98 15.62 1.33
CA PHE A 90 9.21 15.58 -0.12
C PHE A 90 7.97 15.15 -0.89
N ILE A 91 7.99 15.38 -2.20
CA ILE A 91 6.98 14.91 -3.14
C ILE A 91 7.66 13.98 -4.15
N LEU A 92 7.16 12.75 -4.26
CA LEU A 92 7.53 11.83 -5.32
C LEU A 92 6.53 11.96 -6.47
N VAL A 93 7.04 12.24 -7.66
CA VAL A 93 6.24 12.27 -8.90
C VAL A 93 6.61 11.05 -9.73
N ARG A 94 5.63 10.17 -9.95
CA ARG A 94 5.76 9.03 -10.86
C ARG A 94 5.10 9.40 -12.19
N ALA A 95 5.92 9.62 -13.21
CA ALA A 95 5.47 9.87 -14.58
C ALA A 95 5.60 8.59 -15.42
N GLY A 96 4.49 8.13 -16.01
CA GLY A 96 4.45 6.94 -16.86
C GLY A 96 3.20 6.94 -17.74
N THR A 97 2.40 5.87 -17.67
CA THR A 97 1.09 5.82 -18.34
C THR A 97 0.11 6.89 -17.85
N GLY A 98 0.33 7.41 -16.65
CA GLY A 98 -0.30 8.58 -16.08
C GLY A 98 0.64 9.28 -15.10
N ILE A 99 0.14 10.30 -14.40
CA ILE A 99 0.87 11.02 -13.35
C ILE A 99 0.29 10.60 -12.00
N GLY A 100 1.12 9.94 -11.18
CA GLY A 100 0.81 9.62 -9.80
C GLY A 100 1.77 10.35 -8.85
N VAL A 101 1.26 10.81 -7.72
CA VAL A 101 2.05 11.57 -6.74
C VAL A 101 1.98 10.93 -5.36
N GLY A 102 3.12 10.80 -4.69
CA GLY A 102 3.20 10.47 -3.28
C GLY A 102 3.75 11.66 -2.50
N VAL A 103 3.00 12.14 -1.52
CA VAL A 103 3.45 13.23 -0.63
C VAL A 103 3.98 12.62 0.65
N VAL A 104 5.17 13.02 1.08
CA VAL A 104 5.79 12.61 2.35
C VAL A 104 5.96 13.84 3.22
N ARG A 105 5.54 13.73 4.47
CA ARG A 105 5.62 14.78 5.48
C ARG A 105 6.10 14.19 6.80
N GLY A 106 7.16 14.74 7.38
CA GLY A 106 7.79 14.24 8.60
C GLY A 106 8.23 12.78 8.48
N GLY A 107 8.72 12.37 7.30
CA GLY A 107 9.13 10.99 7.00
C GLY A 107 7.97 10.02 6.72
N GLU A 108 6.72 10.49 6.80
CA GLU A 108 5.53 9.64 6.65
C GLU A 108 4.74 9.98 5.39
N VAL A 109 4.25 8.95 4.69
CA VAL A 109 3.41 9.16 3.50
C VAL A 109 2.06 9.74 3.91
N TYR A 110 1.76 10.92 3.38
CA TYR A 110 0.47 11.59 3.51
C TYR A 110 -0.60 10.91 2.64
N ARG A 111 -1.74 10.58 3.24
CA ARG A 111 -2.85 9.82 2.59
C ARG A 111 -4.16 10.61 2.49
N GLY A 112 -4.13 11.90 2.78
CA GLY A 112 -5.32 12.76 2.77
C GLY A 112 -5.95 12.93 4.15
N ALA A 113 -6.87 13.89 4.25
CA ALA A 113 -7.73 14.08 5.41
C ALA A 113 -8.96 13.16 5.33
N LYS A 114 -9.67 12.96 6.46
CA LYS A 114 -10.80 12.02 6.59
C LYS A 114 -11.90 12.13 5.52
N ALA A 115 -12.08 13.30 4.91
CA ALA A 115 -13.09 13.52 3.86
C ALA A 115 -12.65 13.05 2.46
N THR A 116 -11.35 12.81 2.24
CA THR A 116 -10.75 12.42 0.94
C THR A 116 -9.99 11.10 1.02
N GLU A 117 -10.31 10.25 2.01
CA GLU A 117 -9.56 9.03 2.30
C GLU A 117 -9.34 8.19 1.03
N GLY A 118 -8.07 8.14 0.60
CA GLY A 118 -7.63 7.34 -0.54
C GLY A 118 -7.31 8.08 -1.82
N TRP A 119 -7.71 9.34 -1.97
CA TRP A 119 -7.53 10.15 -3.19
C TRP A 119 -6.34 11.12 -3.13
N ALA A 120 -5.65 11.20 -1.99
CA ALA A 120 -4.41 11.97 -1.93
C ALA A 120 -3.37 11.36 -2.87
N GLY A 121 -2.77 12.21 -3.71
CA GLY A 121 -1.78 11.78 -4.69
C GLY A 121 -2.31 11.63 -6.12
N GLU A 122 -3.62 11.75 -6.33
CA GLU A 122 -4.26 11.66 -7.65
C GLU A 122 -4.15 12.98 -8.46
N PHE A 123 -2.95 13.58 -8.46
CA PHE A 123 -2.66 14.91 -9.06
C PHE A 123 -2.74 14.90 -10.59
N GLY A 124 -2.64 13.73 -11.24
CA GLY A 124 -2.84 13.60 -12.69
C GLY A 124 -4.25 13.98 -13.17
N HIS A 125 -5.18 14.27 -12.27
CA HIS A 125 -6.56 14.66 -12.56
C HIS A 125 -6.86 16.14 -12.23
N MET A 126 -5.85 16.96 -11.90
CA MET A 126 -6.00 18.40 -11.67
C MET A 126 -6.12 19.16 -13.00
N THR A 127 -6.83 20.30 -12.99
CA THR A 127 -7.06 21.19 -14.15
C THR A 127 -6.30 22.50 -14.02
#